data_AF-A0A418VC12-F1
#
_entry.id   AF-A0A418VC12-F1
#
_cell.length_a   1.000
_cell.length_b   1.000
_cell.length_c   1.000
_cell.angle_alpha   90.00
_cell.angle_beta   90.00
_cell.angle_gamma   90.00
#
_symmetry.space_group_name_H-M   'P 1'
#
loop_
_entity.id
_entity.type
_entity.pdbx_description
1 polymer ?
#
loop_
_entity_poly.entity_id
_entity_poly.type
_entity_poly.pdbx_seq_one_letter_code
_entity_poly.pdbx_strand_id
1 'polypeptide(L)'
;MLPALPRQARTTPEVFGVLFAEIITPDGFPDLCADLSGWELRSWPIARLGDATLEARPLYPHLNADHLRQDLENAGIIVLGPLREKR
;
A
#
# COMPACT_ATOMS: atom_id res chain seq x y z
N MET A 1 7.22 31.13 29.77
CA MET A 1 6.16 30.23 29.27
C MET A 1 6.43 29.98 27.79
N LEU A 2 6.67 28.74 27.39
CA LEU A 2 6.93 28.37 25.99
C LEU A 2 5.59 28.27 25.24
N PRO A 3 5.45 28.81 24.02
CA PRO A 3 4.22 28.68 23.25
C PRO A 3 4.02 27.22 22.86
N ALA A 4 2.82 26.68 23.13
CA ALA A 4 2.44 25.36 22.67
C ALA A 4 2.38 25.39 21.14
N LEU A 5 3.21 24.57 20.49
CA LEU A 5 3.12 24.34 19.04
C LEU A 5 1.70 23.85 18.71
N PRO A 6 1.09 24.32 17.61
CA PRO A 6 -0.22 23.82 17.20
C PRO A 6 -0.12 22.30 17.04
N ARG A 7 -0.95 21.59 17.80
CA ARG A 7 -1.12 20.15 17.69
C ARG A 7 -1.54 19.89 16.24
N GLN A 8 -0.60 19.47 15.40
CA GLN A 8 -0.90 19.09 14.02
C GLN A 8 -2.06 18.11 14.09
N ALA A 9 -3.21 18.51 13.56
CA ALA A 9 -4.30 17.59 13.33
C ALA A 9 -3.69 16.47 12.49
N ARG A 10 -3.71 15.24 13.01
CA ARG A 10 -3.43 14.08 12.16
C ARG A 10 -4.55 14.08 11.14
N THR A 11 -4.31 14.65 9.96
CA THR A 11 -5.12 14.38 8.80
C THR A 11 -4.97 12.88 8.61
N THR A 12 -5.91 12.08 9.10
CA THR A 12 -6.00 10.68 8.72
C THR A 12 -6.03 10.71 7.20
N PRO A 13 -4.99 10.22 6.51
CA PRO A 13 -5.02 10.22 5.06
C PRO A 13 -6.27 9.46 4.68
N GLU A 14 -7.14 10.13 3.93
CA GLU A 14 -8.38 9.53 3.48
C GLU A 14 -7.99 8.26 2.72
N VAL A 15 -8.46 7.13 3.24
CA VAL A 15 -8.10 5.81 2.74
C VAL A 15 -8.35 5.77 1.24
N PHE A 16 -7.29 5.50 0.48
CA PHE A 16 -7.28 5.65 -0.98
C PHE A 16 -7.59 4.33 -1.68
N GLY A 17 -7.00 3.24 -1.18
CA GLY A 17 -7.17 1.90 -1.72
C GLY A 17 -8.43 1.18 -1.24
N VAL A 18 -8.86 0.19 -2.03
CA VAL A 18 -9.86 -0.81 -1.62
C VAL A 18 -9.20 -2.12 -1.18
N LEU A 19 -7.93 -2.33 -1.54
CA LEU A 19 -7.11 -3.47 -1.17
C LEU A 19 -5.92 -3.03 -0.31
N PHE A 20 -5.62 -3.83 0.72
CA PHE A 20 -4.53 -3.60 1.66
C PHE A 20 -3.67 -4.85 1.81
N ALA A 21 -2.36 -4.68 1.78
CA ALA A 21 -1.40 -5.75 2.00
C ALA A 21 -0.25 -5.28 2.88
N GLU A 22 0.25 -6.14 3.75
CA GLU A 22 1.60 -5.95 4.31
C GLU A 22 2.58 -6.57 3.32
N ILE A 23 3.68 -5.87 3.03
CA ILE A 23 4.65 -6.30 2.02
C ILE A 23 6.09 -6.29 2.57
N ILE A 24 6.98 -6.97 1.87
CA ILE A 24 8.43 -6.80 1.95
C ILE A 24 8.92 -6.40 0.57
N THR A 25 9.77 -5.37 0.52
CA THR A 25 10.40 -4.83 -0.68
C THR A 25 11.92 -5.04 -0.59
N PRO A 26 12.46 -6.15 -1.12
CA PRO A 26 13.87 -6.53 -0.92
C PRO A 26 14.88 -5.48 -1.40
N ASP A 27 14.59 -4.81 -2.51
CA ASP A 27 15.45 -3.79 -3.14
C ASP A 27 15.03 -2.36 -2.74
N GLY A 28 14.19 -2.21 -1.72
CA GLY A 28 13.57 -0.95 -1.31
C GLY A 28 12.32 -0.61 -2.13
N PHE A 29 11.89 0.65 -2.11
CA PHE A 29 10.71 1.13 -2.84
C PHE A 29 11.08 1.84 -4.18
N PRO A 30 11.70 1.18 -5.17
CA PRO A 30 11.80 1.79 -6.49
C PRO A 30 10.40 1.79 -7.12
N ASP A 31 10.02 2.93 -7.71
CA ASP A 31 8.79 3.22 -8.46
C ASP A 31 7.84 2.03 -8.75
N LEU A 32 7.09 1.60 -7.73
CA LEU A 32 6.06 0.56 -7.82
C LEU A 32 5.05 0.81 -8.95
N CYS A 33 4.88 2.07 -9.36
CA CYS A 33 3.99 2.50 -10.44
C CYS A 33 4.36 1.94 -11.82
N ALA A 34 5.64 1.63 -12.11
CA ALA A 34 6.05 1.27 -13.46
C ALA A 34 5.58 -0.14 -13.85
N ASP A 35 5.73 -1.11 -12.95
CA ASP A 35 5.42 -2.52 -13.22
C ASP A 35 3.96 -2.89 -12.89
N LEU A 36 3.26 -2.04 -12.13
CA LEU A 36 1.90 -2.29 -11.65
C LEU A 36 0.88 -1.38 -12.34
N SER A 37 0.97 -1.28 -13.68
CA SER A 37 0.17 -0.35 -14.51
C SER A 37 -1.36 -0.49 -14.42
N GLY A 38 -1.87 -1.62 -13.89
CA GLY A 38 -3.29 -1.82 -13.59
C GLY A 38 -3.76 -1.21 -12.26
N TRP A 39 -2.84 -0.64 -11.47
CA TRP A 39 -3.07 -0.26 -10.09
C TRP A 39 -2.64 1.18 -9.82
N GLU A 40 -3.44 1.88 -9.03
CA GLU A 40 -2.92 3.02 -8.28
C GLU A 40 -2.50 2.55 -6.90
N LEU A 41 -1.26 2.89 -6.53
CA LEU A 41 -0.61 2.37 -5.34
C LEU A 41 -0.19 3.50 -4.40
N ARG A 42 -0.33 3.24 -3.11
CA ARG A 42 0.30 4.03 -2.05
C ARG A 42 0.94 3.08 -1.05
N SER A 43 2.10 3.44 -0.56
CA SER A 43 2.76 2.68 0.49
C SER A 43 3.05 3.55 1.71
N TRP A 44 3.02 2.92 2.88
CA TRP A 44 3.32 3.55 4.15
C TRP A 44 4.34 2.70 4.90
N PRO A 45 5.40 3.28 5.48
CA PRO A 45 6.41 2.56 6.28
C PRO A 45 5.88 2.21 7.68
N ILE A 46 4.61 1.83 7.76
CA ILE A 46 3.91 1.45 8.99
C ILE A 46 3.30 0.08 8.71
N ALA A 47 4.01 -0.98 9.08
CA ALA A 47 3.57 -2.38 8.95
C ALA A 47 3.70 -3.09 10.30
N ARG A 48 2.98 -4.21 10.47
CA ARG A 48 3.08 -5.05 11.68
C ARG A 48 4.14 -6.15 11.54
N LEU A 49 4.30 -6.66 10.33
CA LEU A 49 5.15 -7.80 9.98
C LEU A 49 6.16 -7.46 8.89
N GLY A 50 5.73 -6.66 7.90
CA GLY A 50 6.55 -6.28 6.75
C GLY A 50 7.42 -5.05 6.96
N ASP A 51 7.98 -4.53 5.88
CA ASP A 51 8.59 -3.20 5.84
C ASP A 51 7.55 -2.11 5.57
N ALA A 52 6.40 -2.47 4.97
CA ALA A 52 5.37 -1.53 4.58
C ALA A 52 3.95 -2.08 4.50
N THR A 53 2.99 -1.17 4.62
CA THR A 53 1.60 -1.41 4.22
C THR A 53 1.39 -0.80 2.83
N LEU A 54 0.92 -1.60 1.89
CA LEU A 54 0.47 -1.20 0.58
C LEU A 54 -1.05 -0.99 0.59
N GLU A 55 -1.49 0.15 0.06
CA GLU A 55 -2.86 0.39 -0.37
C GLU A 55 -2.92 0.37 -1.89
N ALA A 56 -3.88 -0.36 -2.44
CA ALA A 56 -4.07 -0.48 -3.88
C ALA A 56 -5.52 -0.22 -4.28
N ARG A 57 -5.68 0.49 -5.40
CA ARG A 57 -6.95 0.70 -6.08
C ARG A 57 -6.84 0.17 -7.52
N PRO A 58 -7.77 -0.70 -7.96
CA PRO A 58 -7.76 -1.17 -9.34
C PRO A 58 -8.15 -0.03 -10.29
N LEU A 59 -7.41 0.14 -11.38
CA LEU A 59 -7.77 1.06 -12.47
C LEU A 59 -8.80 0.45 -13.43
N TYR A 60 -8.93 -0.88 -13.43
CA TYR A 60 -9.86 -1.62 -14.28
C TYR A 60 -10.80 -2.52 -13.46
N PRO A 61 -12.08 -2.64 -13.85
CA PRO A 61 -13.10 -3.32 -13.04
C PRO A 61 -12.93 -4.85 -12.94
N HIS A 62 -12.10 -5.46 -13.78
CA HIS A 62 -11.83 -6.90 -13.74
C HIS A 62 -10.68 -7.26 -12.78
N LEU A 63 -9.93 -6.26 -12.29
CA LEU A 63 -8.83 -6.48 -11.36
C LEU A 63 -9.35 -6.72 -9.95
N ASN A 64 -8.73 -7.66 -9.25
CA ASN A 64 -9.14 -8.13 -7.92
C ASN A 64 -7.91 -8.47 -7.07
N ALA A 65 -8.12 -8.95 -5.84
CA ALA A 65 -7.03 -9.26 -4.92
C ALA A 65 -6.04 -10.32 -5.44
N ASP A 66 -6.51 -11.33 -6.18
CA ASP A 66 -5.64 -12.36 -6.76
C ASP A 66 -4.75 -11.78 -7.87
N HIS A 67 -5.32 -10.93 -8.74
CA HIS A 67 -4.54 -10.20 -9.74
C HIS A 67 -3.47 -9.32 -9.08
N LEU A 68 -3.84 -8.58 -8.01
CA LEU A 68 -2.89 -7.74 -7.27
C LEU A 68 -1.75 -8.58 -6.69
N ARG A 69 -2.05 -9.73 -6.10
CA ARG A 69 -1.01 -10.63 -5.58
C ARG A 69 -0.07 -11.07 -6.68
N GLN A 70 -0.61 -11.53 -7.80
CA GLN A 70 0.20 -12.00 -8.92
C GLN A 70 1.11 -10.89 -9.46
N ASP A 71 0.58 -9.68 -9.61
CA ASP A 71 1.33 -8.54 -10.12
C ASP A 71 2.43 -8.12 -9.13
N LEU A 72 2.17 -8.14 -7.82
CA LEU A 72 3.18 -7.87 -6.79
C LEU A 72 4.29 -8.92 -6.79
N GLU A 73 3.94 -10.20 -6.88
CA GLU A 73 4.91 -11.30 -6.97
C GLU A 73 5.79 -11.18 -8.23
N ASN A 74 5.19 -10.83 -9.38
CA ASN A 74 5.91 -10.60 -10.63
C ASN A 74 6.88 -9.41 -10.53
N ALA A 75 6.54 -8.39 -9.73
CA ALA A 75 7.39 -7.24 -9.42
C ALA A 75 8.44 -7.53 -8.33
N GLY A 76 8.56 -8.78 -7.85
CA GLY A 76 9.52 -9.17 -6.81
C GLY A 76 9.14 -8.73 -5.39
N ILE A 77 7.89 -8.31 -5.19
CA ILE A 77 7.36 -7.87 -3.90
C ILE A 77 6.72 -9.04 -3.19
N ILE A 78 7.07 -9.23 -1.92
CA ILE A 78 6.56 -10.34 -1.13
C ILE A 78 5.34 -9.86 -0.36
N VAL A 79 4.18 -10.45 -0.60
CA VAL A 79 2.96 -10.19 0.17
C VAL A 79 2.93 -11.03 1.44
N LEU A 80 2.81 -10.38 2.59
CA LEU A 80 2.68 -11.02 3.89
C LEU A 80 1.21 -11.22 4.26
N GLY A 81 0.76 -12.47 4.22
CA GLY A 81 -0.59 -12.85 4.64
C GLY A 81 -1.67 -12.51 3.61
N PRO A 82 -2.95 -12.45 4.04
CA PRO A 82 -4.07 -12.20 3.13
C PRO A 82 -4.14 -10.72 2.72
N LEU A 83 -4.48 -10.46 1.46
CA LEU A 83 -4.95 -9.13 1.06
C LEU A 83 -6.30 -8.87 1.72
N ARG A 84 -6.46 -7.68 2.28
CA ARG A 84 -7.68 -7.26 2.95
C ARG A 84 -8.44 -6.31 2.07
N GLU A 85 -9.71 -6.59 1.88
CA GLU A 85 -10.64 -5.65 1.24
C GLU A 85 -11.22 -4.72 2.31
N LYS A 86 -11.26 -3.43 2.01
CA LYS A 86 -12.03 -2.50 2.83
C LYS A 86 -13.51 -2.70 2.52
N ARG A 87 -14.27 -3.15 3.52
CA ARG A 87 -15.73 -3.24 3.47
C ARG A 87 -16.39 -1.93 3.86
#